data_AF-A0A6B3FXJ1-F1
#
_entry.id   AF-A0A6B3FXJ1-F1
#
_cell.length_a   1.000
_cell.length_b   1.000
_cell.length_c   1.000
_cell.angle_alpha   90.00
_cell.angle_beta   90.00
_cell.angle_gamma   90.00
#
_symmetry.space_group_name_H-M   'P 1'
#
loop_
_entity.id
_entity.type
_entity.pdbx_description
1 polymer ?
#
loop_
_entity_poly.entity_id
_entity_poly.type
_entity_poly.pdbx_seq_one_letter_code
_entity_poly.pdbx_strand_id
1 'polypeptide(L)' 'MSKMGISTVASYRGAQVFEAVGLDEEFVATYFNGTATKIGGAGLDVIAKEVAARHTKAYPASGIAASHRALEIGGEYQWR' A
#
# COMPACT_ATOMS: atom_id res chain seq x y z
N MET A 1 7.07 -2.63 17.40
CA MET A 1 8.36 -3.34 17.51
C MET A 1 8.32 -4.43 18.59
N SER A 2 7.80 -4.13 19.79
CA SER A 2 7.69 -5.06 20.92
C SER A 2 6.94 -6.36 20.63
N LYS A 3 5.96 -6.36 19.70
CA LYS A 3 5.29 -7.59 19.22
C LYS A 3 6.28 -8.65 18.69
N MET A 4 7.45 -8.20 18.20
CA MET A 4 8.54 -9.02 17.69
C MET A 4 9.79 -8.95 18.59
N GLY A 5 9.66 -8.40 19.81
CA GLY A 5 10.77 -8.31 20.78
C GLY A 5 11.84 -7.26 20.46
N ILE A 6 11.64 -6.37 19.49
CA ILE A 6 12.62 -5.33 19.14
C ILE A 6 12.40 -4.08 20.00
N SER A 7 13.47 -3.63 20.66
CA SER A 7 13.42 -2.55 21.67
C SER A 7 13.80 -1.17 21.13
N THR A 8 14.42 -1.06 19.95
CA THR A 8 14.85 0.23 19.39
C THR A 8 14.39 0.42 17.94
N VAL A 9 14.08 1.67 17.58
CA VAL A 9 13.71 2.04 16.20
C VAL A 9 14.88 1.83 15.25
N ALA A 10 16.11 2.08 15.71
CA ALA A 10 17.31 1.85 14.92
C ALA A 10 17.44 0.39 14.49
N SER A 11 17.17 -0.55 15.40
CA SER A 11 17.19 -2.00 15.09
C SER A 11 16.01 -2.44 14.21
N TYR A 12 14.87 -1.74 14.25
CA TYR A 12 13.70 -2.08 13.43
C TYR A 12 13.79 -1.52 12.01
N ARG A 13 14.44 -0.37 11.84
CA ARG A 13 14.61 0.27 10.54
C ARG A 13 15.39 -0.64 9.60
N GLY A 14 14.79 -0.98 8.46
CA GLY A 14 15.41 -1.85 7.46
C GLY A 14 15.38 -3.35 7.80
N ALA A 15 14.87 -3.74 8.98
CA ALA A 15 14.75 -5.15 9.36
C ALA A 15 13.65 -5.91 8.60
N GLN A 16 12.84 -5.20 7.79
CA GLN A 16 11.78 -5.75 6.95
C GLN A 16 10.87 -6.76 7.69
N VAL A 17 10.44 -6.39 8.90
CA VAL A 17 9.62 -7.27 9.76
C VAL A 17 8.15 -7.25 9.29
N PHE A 18 7.92 -7.75 8.08
CA PHE A 18 6.63 -7.91 7.42
C PHE A 18 6.70 -9.04 6.37
N GLU A 19 5.54 -9.48 5.89
CA GLU A 19 5.41 -10.39 4.74
C GLU A 19 4.62 -9.66 3.65
N ALA A 20 5.08 -9.77 2.40
CA ALA A 20 4.38 -9.22 1.24
C ALA A 20 3.39 -10.26 0.71
N VAL A 21 2.11 -9.88 0.59
CA VAL A 21 1.05 -10.75 0.09
C VAL A 21 0.40 -10.08 -1.12
N GLY A 22 0.34 -10.79 -2.26
CA GLY A 22 -0.28 -10.28 -3.49
C GLY A 22 0.60 -9.29 -4.26
N LEU A 23 1.92 -9.29 -4.02
CA LEU A 23 2.89 -8.50 -4.78
C LEU A 23 3.74 -9.44 -5.63
N ASP A 24 4.09 -8.99 -6.82
CA ASP A 24 4.94 -9.75 -7.74
C ASP A 24 6.34 -10.04 -7.15
N GLU A 25 6.89 -11.21 -7.47
CA GLU A 25 8.19 -11.67 -6.94
C GLU A 25 9.35 -10.80 -7.42
N GLU A 26 9.39 -10.42 -8.71
CA GLU A 26 10.47 -9.56 -9.25
C GLU A 26 10.38 -8.15 -8.65
N PHE A 27 9.16 -7.65 -8.46
CA PHE A 27 8.91 -6.39 -7.77
C PHE A 27 9.47 -6.41 -6.34
N VAL A 28 9.13 -7.45 -5.55
CA VAL A 28 9.64 -7.59 -4.18
C VAL A 28 11.15 -7.79 -4.18
N ALA A 29 11.71 -8.60 -5.09
CA ALA A 29 13.15 -8.81 -5.20
C ALA A 29 13.92 -7.52 -5.51
N THR A 30 13.33 -6.62 -6.31
CA THR A 30 13.96 -5.36 -6.73
C THR A 30 13.86 -4.26 -5.66
N TYR A 31 12.68 -4.09 -5.07
CA TYR A 31 12.38 -2.93 -4.20
C TYR A 31 12.33 -3.25 -2.70
N PHE A 32 12.13 -4.52 -2.34
CA PHE A 32 12.02 -5.01 -0.96
C PHE A 32 12.81 -6.30 -0.77
N ASN A 33 14.03 -6.33 -1.32
CA ASN A 33 14.86 -7.53 -1.36
C ASN A 33 15.00 -8.18 0.04
N GLY A 34 14.76 -9.49 0.11
CA GLY A 34 14.79 -10.25 1.36
C GLY A 34 13.44 -10.39 2.06
N THR A 35 12.40 -9.66 1.62
CA THR A 35 11.03 -9.83 2.13
C THR A 35 10.39 -11.08 1.53
N ALA A 36 9.75 -11.89 2.39
CA ALA A 36 8.99 -13.05 1.93
C ALA A 36 7.74 -12.62 1.15
N THR A 37 7.52 -13.23 -0.03
CA THR A 37 6.26 -13.17 -0.75
C THR A 37 5.91 -14.54 -1.31
N LYS A 38 4.90 -15.18 -0.73
CA LYS A 38 4.51 -16.56 -1.11
C LYS A 38 3.40 -16.60 -2.16
N ILE A 39 2.68 -15.49 -2.28
CA ILE A 39 1.56 -15.32 -3.19
C ILE A 39 1.89 -14.10 -4.02
N GLY A 40 2.29 -14.34 -5.27
CA GLY A 40 2.56 -13.29 -6.26
C GLY A 40 1.31 -12.44 -6.55
N GLY A 41 1.49 -11.36 -7.31
CA GLY A 41 0.35 -10.54 -7.70
C GLY A 41 0.74 -9.27 -8.43
N ALA A 42 0.40 -8.12 -7.84
CA ALA A 42 0.55 -6.83 -8.49
C ALA A 42 2.04 -6.44 -8.64
N GLY A 43 2.44 -6.13 -9.87
CA GLY A 43 3.68 -5.45 -10.20
C GLY A 43 3.48 -3.94 -10.39
N LEU A 44 4.52 -3.25 -10.88
CA LEU A 44 4.54 -1.79 -11.03
C LEU A 44 3.37 -1.24 -11.86
N ASP A 45 3.04 -1.86 -12.98
CA ASP A 45 2.00 -1.33 -13.88
C ASP A 45 0.61 -1.33 -13.22
N VAL A 46 0.31 -2.39 -12.45
CA VAL A 46 -0.95 -2.48 -11.69
C VAL A 46 -0.97 -1.43 -10.59
N ILE A 47 0.10 -1.31 -9.82
CA ILE A 47 0.23 -0.32 -8.76
C ILE A 47 0.07 1.10 -9.33
N ALA A 48 0.77 1.41 -10.43
CA ALA A 48 0.70 2.70 -11.09
C ALA A 48 -0.72 3.01 -11.59
N LYS A 49 -1.38 2.03 -12.22
CA LYS A 49 -2.77 2.18 -12.69
C LYS A 49 -3.74 2.46 -11.55
N GLU A 50 -3.64 1.74 -10.43
CA GLU A 50 -4.53 1.98 -9.31
C GLU A 50 -4.27 3.32 -8.61
N VAL A 51 -2.99 3.71 -8.47
CA VAL A 51 -2.62 5.03 -7.93
C VAL A 51 -3.16 6.13 -8.83
N ALA A 52 -3.02 5.99 -10.15
CA ALA A 52 -3.57 6.94 -11.12
C ALA A 52 -5.11 7.03 -11.03
N ALA A 53 -5.80 5.90 -10.88
CA ALA A 53 -7.26 5.90 -10.73
C ALA A 53 -7.72 6.66 -9.47
N ARG A 54 -7.05 6.45 -8.32
CA ARG A 54 -7.32 7.20 -7.08
C ARG A 54 -7.01 8.69 -7.26
N HIS A 55 -5.92 9.02 -7.96
CA HIS A 55 -5.55 10.39 -8.26
C HIS A 55 -6.61 11.09 -9.14
N THR A 56 -7.02 10.49 -10.27
CA THR A 56 -8.06 11.05 -11.15
C THR A 56 -9.37 11.29 -10.43
N LYS A 57 -9.74 10.41 -9.50
CA LYS A 57 -10.94 10.58 -8.66
C LYS A 57 -10.84 11.80 -7.74
N ALA A 58 -9.68 12.02 -7.13
CA ALA A 58 -9.43 13.19 -6.29
C ALA A 58 -9.33 14.49 -7.11
N TYR A 59 -8.69 14.41 -8.29
CA TYR A 59 -8.38 15.51 -9.20
C TYR A 59 -9.00 15.29 -10.59
N PRO A 60 -10.33 15.41 -10.72
CA PRO A 60 -10.99 15.25 -12.01
C PRO A 60 -10.64 16.41 -12.94
N ALA A 61 -10.52 16.13 -14.24
CA ALA A 61 -10.18 17.13 -15.27
C ALA A 61 -11.19 18.28 -15.36
N SER A 62 -12.43 18.07 -14.89
CA SER A 62 -13.47 19.10 -14.78
C SER A 62 -13.20 20.15 -13.68
N GLY A 63 -12.12 20.00 -12.93
CA GLY A 63 -11.75 20.87 -11.81
C GLY A 63 -12.19 20.33 -10.44
N ILE A 64 -11.60 20.88 -9.39
CA ILE A 64 -11.92 20.52 -8.00
C ILE A 64 -13.15 21.34 -7.58
N ALA A 65 -14.27 20.67 -7.36
CA ALA A 65 -15.48 21.31 -6.84
C ALA A 65 -15.25 21.87 -5.43
N ALA A 66 -15.99 22.93 -5.08
CA ALA A 66 -15.82 23.70 -3.84
C ALA A 66 -15.86 22.84 -2.56
N SER A 67 -15.25 23.39 -1.50
CA SER A 67 -15.09 22.83 -0.15
C SER A 67 -16.30 22.00 0.33
N HIS A 68 -16.01 20.91 1.09
CA HIS A 68 -16.93 19.94 1.71
C HIS A 68 -17.26 18.64 0.91
N ARG A 69 -16.33 18.09 0.12
CA ARG A 69 -16.49 16.70 -0.37
C ARG A 69 -16.47 15.71 0.79
N ALA A 70 -17.46 14.82 0.84
CA ALA A 70 -17.42 13.66 1.70
C ALA A 70 -16.45 12.61 1.13
N LEU A 71 -15.76 11.89 2.02
CA LEU A 71 -15.02 10.69 1.65
C LEU A 71 -16.00 9.55 1.37
N GLU A 72 -15.52 8.52 0.67
CA GLU A 72 -16.29 7.28 0.55
C GLU A 72 -16.48 6.65 1.93
N ILE A 73 -17.71 6.21 2.19
CA ILE A 73 -18.11 5.68 3.49
C ILE A 73 -17.38 4.37 3.82
N GLY A 74 -17.04 3.58 2.80
CA GLY A 74 -16.36 2.29 2.96
C GLY A 74 -17.22 1.21 3.63
N GLY A 75 -16.58 0.12 4.03
CA GLY A 75 -17.19 -1.03 4.71
C GLY A 75 -16.16 -2.04 5.22
N GLU A 76 -14.91 -1.61 5.37
CA GLU A 76 -13.76 -2.50 5.62
C GLU A 76 -13.79 -3.11 7.03
N TYR A 77 -14.30 -2.36 8.01
CA TYR A 77 -14.37 -2.78 9.41
C TYR A 77 -15.75 -3.31 9.83
N GLN A 78 -16.81 -2.89 9.13
CA GLN A 78 -18.17 -3.32 9.43
C GLN A 78 -18.99 -3.39 8.13
N TRP A 79 -19.65 -4.53 7.93
CA TRP A 79 -20.54 -4.75 6.80
C TRP A 79 -21.69 -3.73 6.77
N ARG A 80 -22.03 -3.30 5.56
CA ARG A 80 -23.18 -2.45 5.26
C ARG A 80 -24.01 -3.08 4.17
#